data_AF-A0A401HA14-F1
#
_entry.id   AF-A0A401HA14-F1
#
_cell.length_a   1.000
_cell.length_b   1.000
_cell.length_c   1.000
_cell.angle_alpha   90.00
_cell.angle_beta   90.00
_cell.angle_gamma   90.00
#
_symmetry.space_group_name_H-M   'P 1'
#
loop_
_entity.id
_entity.type
_entity.pdbx_description
1 polymer ?
#
loop_
_entity_poly.entity_id
_entity_poly.type
_entity_poly.pdbx_seq_one_letter_code
_entity_poly.pdbx_strand_id
1 'polypeptide(L)'
;MLLRRGRERRRIPEHVVTDPFIDVAFVYTLIKDSERLDVIKRQAQVYVDIGSKGVETATFKKYKDEATSFIIEAFGAVYKNVDKELERKFAGYDDKTVAQVKAERAWTSLIALLASAMLMKRAGVGIGYFIPSQYADISRLKPILKVLIYEKARSRGRAASWVLEAALKDLGVDRKLEELAEIAPTLWWVNLIMESEIIEGLLKFHYLTYVFRDRINAFVAEVEDALSTIEEHQADYDYGELEVLKGLLSRCVELRGQYINKLQNALLFIKILRPSVLKIAKPEQWEWFIKDETLTYATMVYLAETQRLSGAGGISLSITRLLEPKKGVYAGVASALASLLALSPVFMQYNIEARGKAVITPADIVVAVLRLIGRHGRARDFTVSVEDAVEEIIQFWREADILRRVSIYAEEDATQDMQHILDSFNASMALLLSTGIDGVHPVTSKRALLKLPPRMIAYDSLFVRPNAFFEMVRKVWGG
;
A
#
# COMPACT_ATOMS: atom_id res chain seq x y z
N MET A 1 -48.55 -6.73 -24.38
CA MET A 1 -47.37 -6.59 -25.25
C MET A 1 -46.16 -6.26 -24.37
N LEU A 2 -45.30 -7.25 -24.14
CA LEU A 2 -44.10 -7.17 -23.30
C LEU A 2 -43.02 -6.32 -24.00
N LEU A 3 -42.69 -5.15 -23.45
CA LEU A 3 -41.53 -4.38 -23.87
C LEU A 3 -40.25 -5.11 -23.46
N ARG A 4 -39.52 -5.57 -24.47
CA ARG A 4 -38.26 -6.29 -24.38
C ARG A 4 -37.24 -5.50 -23.56
N ARG A 5 -36.74 -6.17 -22.52
CA ARG A 5 -35.50 -5.88 -21.78
C ARG A 5 -34.40 -5.38 -22.71
N GLY A 6 -33.96 -4.14 -22.51
CA GLY A 6 -32.69 -3.64 -23.04
C GLY A 6 -31.54 -4.41 -22.39
N ARG A 7 -31.08 -5.46 -23.07
CA ARG A 7 -29.91 -6.27 -22.70
C ARG A 7 -28.62 -5.44 -22.77
N GLU A 8 -27.98 -5.23 -21.62
CA GLU A 8 -26.58 -5.59 -21.29
C GLU A 8 -25.42 -5.17 -22.21
N ARG A 9 -25.57 -4.22 -23.15
CA ARG A 9 -24.46 -3.85 -24.06
C ARG A 9 -23.48 -2.77 -23.57
N ARG A 10 -23.49 -2.36 -22.29
CA ARG A 10 -22.61 -1.27 -21.78
C ARG A 10 -21.63 -1.64 -20.65
N ARG A 11 -21.55 -2.90 -20.21
CA ARG A 11 -20.80 -3.27 -18.97
C ARG A 11 -19.39 -3.85 -19.20
N ILE A 12 -19.07 -4.34 -20.39
CA ILE A 12 -17.79 -5.03 -20.65
C ILE A 12 -16.57 -4.07 -20.63
N PRO A 13 -16.68 -2.82 -21.11
CA PRO A 13 -15.63 -1.81 -21.01
C PRO A 13 -15.09 -1.58 -19.59
N GLU A 14 -15.97 -1.51 -18.60
CA GLU A 14 -15.63 -1.24 -17.19
C GLU A 14 -14.93 -2.44 -16.54
N HIS A 15 -15.31 -3.66 -16.94
CA HIS A 15 -14.70 -4.88 -16.44
C HIS A 15 -13.23 -5.02 -16.84
N VAL A 16 -12.85 -4.62 -18.05
CA VAL A 16 -11.46 -4.68 -18.52
C VAL A 16 -10.57 -3.64 -17.82
N VAL A 17 -11.13 -2.48 -17.48
CA VAL A 17 -10.39 -1.40 -16.80
C VAL A 17 -10.10 -1.76 -15.34
N THR A 18 -11.01 -2.49 -14.70
CA THR A 18 -10.96 -2.84 -13.27
C THR A 18 -10.66 -4.32 -13.00
N ASP A 19 -10.11 -5.06 -13.98
CA ASP A 19 -9.75 -6.47 -13.78
C ASP A 19 -8.34 -6.61 -13.17
N PRO A 20 -8.20 -7.04 -11.90
CA PRO A 20 -6.89 -7.20 -11.25
C PRO A 20 -5.99 -8.17 -11.99
N PHE A 21 -6.56 -9.15 -12.69
CA PHE A 21 -5.79 -10.15 -13.42
C PHE A 21 -5.11 -9.58 -14.68
N ILE A 22 -5.68 -8.52 -15.27
CA ILE A 22 -5.03 -7.78 -16.36
C ILE A 22 -3.81 -7.04 -15.83
N ASP A 23 -3.94 -6.41 -14.67
CA ASP A 23 -2.81 -5.71 -14.04
C ASP A 23 -1.70 -6.70 -13.62
N VAL A 24 -2.08 -7.85 -13.04
CA VAL A 24 -1.15 -8.96 -12.76
C VAL A 24 -0.42 -9.41 -14.03
N ALA A 25 -1.10 -9.48 -15.18
CA ALA A 25 -0.48 -9.83 -16.44
C ALA A 25 0.55 -8.80 -16.91
N PHE A 26 0.28 -7.50 -16.75
CA PHE A 26 1.29 -6.46 -17.00
C PHE A 26 2.53 -6.68 -16.14
N VAL A 27 2.37 -6.89 -14.83
CA VAL A 27 3.51 -7.15 -13.94
C VAL A 27 4.26 -8.42 -14.34
N TYR A 28 3.55 -9.52 -14.61
CA TYR A 28 4.14 -10.77 -15.07
C TYR A 28 4.98 -10.57 -16.33
N THR A 29 4.48 -9.84 -17.33
CA THR A 29 5.22 -9.60 -18.58
C THR A 29 6.49 -8.78 -18.39
N LEU A 30 6.55 -7.94 -17.36
CA LEU A 30 7.72 -7.14 -16.99
C LEU A 30 8.77 -7.97 -16.25
N ILE A 31 8.36 -9.00 -15.51
CA ILE A 31 9.30 -9.83 -14.73
C ILE A 31 9.58 -11.20 -15.35
N LYS A 32 8.88 -11.64 -16.41
CA LYS A 32 8.95 -13.03 -16.91
C LYS A 32 10.36 -13.48 -17.31
N ASP A 33 11.16 -12.63 -17.94
CA ASP A 33 12.56 -12.95 -18.28
C ASP A 33 13.57 -12.14 -17.46
N SER A 34 14.80 -12.65 -17.36
CA SER A 34 15.87 -12.03 -16.57
C SER A 34 16.36 -10.71 -17.17
N GLU A 35 16.40 -10.58 -18.49
CA GLU A 35 16.89 -9.38 -19.17
C GLU A 35 15.96 -8.18 -18.91
N ARG A 36 14.64 -8.38 -19.00
CA ARG A 36 13.65 -7.36 -18.59
C ARG A 36 13.79 -6.99 -17.13
N LEU A 37 13.90 -7.98 -16.25
CA LEU A 37 14.04 -7.71 -14.83
C LEU A 37 15.31 -6.87 -14.54
N ASP A 38 16.41 -7.13 -15.24
CA ASP A 38 17.64 -6.37 -15.09
C ASP A 38 17.55 -4.95 -15.66
N VAL A 39 16.72 -4.74 -16.69
CA VAL A 39 16.36 -3.39 -17.14
C VAL A 39 15.57 -2.63 -16.06
N ILE A 40 14.57 -3.26 -15.45
CA ILE A 40 13.74 -2.61 -14.44
C ILE A 40 14.56 -2.32 -13.17
N LYS A 41 15.45 -3.23 -12.75
CA LYS A 41 16.40 -2.97 -11.65
C LYS A 41 17.28 -1.75 -11.94
N ARG A 42 17.77 -1.60 -13.17
CA ARG A 42 18.52 -0.39 -13.58
C ARG A 42 17.64 0.87 -13.51
N GLN A 43 16.37 0.78 -13.87
CA GLN A 43 15.45 1.92 -13.76
C GLN A 43 15.10 2.25 -12.30
N ALA A 44 15.01 1.26 -11.42
CA ALA A 44 14.89 1.47 -9.99
C ALA A 44 16.10 2.21 -9.41
N GLN A 45 17.30 1.88 -9.90
CA GLN A 45 18.51 2.62 -9.55
C GLN A 45 18.41 4.10 -9.99
N VAL A 46 18.03 4.36 -11.24
CA VAL A 46 17.84 5.72 -11.78
C VAL A 46 16.80 6.49 -10.96
N TYR A 47 15.72 5.84 -10.56
CA TYR A 47 14.68 6.45 -9.74
C TYR A 47 15.20 6.89 -8.37
N VAL A 48 16.01 6.06 -7.71
CA VAL A 48 16.66 6.41 -6.43
C VAL A 48 17.70 7.52 -6.58
N ASP A 49 18.44 7.55 -7.69
CA ASP A 49 19.55 8.49 -7.83
C ASP A 49 19.12 9.88 -8.33
N ILE A 50 18.18 9.94 -9.28
CA ILE A 50 17.78 11.19 -9.95
C ILE A 50 16.27 11.42 -10.02
N GLY A 51 15.46 10.53 -9.44
CA GLY A 51 14.00 10.68 -9.34
C GLY A 51 13.20 10.34 -10.59
N SER A 52 13.84 9.89 -11.68
CA SER A 52 13.17 9.51 -12.93
C SER A 52 12.77 8.04 -12.94
N LYS A 53 11.56 7.75 -13.46
CA LYS A 53 11.05 6.38 -13.64
C LYS A 53 11.16 5.87 -15.08
N GLY A 54 11.66 6.66 -16.02
CA GLY A 54 11.94 6.21 -17.39
C GLY A 54 10.73 5.83 -18.27
N VAL A 55 9.51 6.28 -17.93
CA VAL A 55 8.29 5.99 -18.73
C VAL A 55 8.30 6.60 -20.14
N GLU A 56 9.15 7.60 -20.39
CA GLU A 56 9.31 8.21 -21.71
C GLU A 56 10.29 7.45 -22.63
N THR A 57 10.96 6.42 -22.11
CA THR A 57 12.00 5.70 -22.85
C THR A 57 11.44 4.76 -23.91
N ALA A 58 12.23 4.52 -24.98
CA ALA A 58 11.89 3.52 -25.99
C ALA A 58 11.71 2.11 -25.39
N THR A 59 12.46 1.80 -24.34
CA THR A 59 12.37 0.53 -23.60
C THR A 59 11.01 0.34 -22.95
N PHE A 60 10.49 1.38 -22.28
CA PHE A 60 9.14 1.34 -21.72
C PHE A 60 8.08 1.10 -22.80
N LYS A 61 8.15 1.84 -23.93
CA LYS A 61 7.21 1.69 -25.05
C LYS A 61 7.21 0.26 -25.59
N LYS A 62 8.38 -0.33 -25.83
CA LYS A 62 8.53 -1.72 -26.27
C LYS A 62 7.86 -2.72 -25.31
N TYR A 63 8.13 -2.63 -24.01
CA TYR A 63 7.58 -3.59 -23.05
C TYR A 63 6.07 -3.41 -22.85
N LYS A 64 5.56 -2.18 -22.93
CA LYS A 64 4.11 -1.91 -22.96
C LYS A 64 3.44 -2.61 -24.13
N ASP A 65 3.99 -2.48 -25.34
CA ASP A 65 3.39 -3.04 -26.55
C ASP A 65 3.38 -4.58 -26.49
N GLU A 66 4.49 -5.18 -26.04
CA GLU A 66 4.57 -6.64 -25.84
C GLU A 66 3.63 -7.16 -24.73
N ALA A 67 3.47 -6.40 -23.64
CA ALA A 67 2.53 -6.73 -22.58
C ALA A 67 1.08 -6.67 -23.09
N THR A 68 0.78 -5.66 -23.90
CA THR A 68 -0.52 -5.48 -24.54
C THR A 68 -0.86 -6.67 -25.44
N SER A 69 0.08 -7.09 -26.31
CA SER A 69 -0.12 -8.27 -27.15
C SER A 69 -0.37 -9.54 -26.32
N PHE A 70 0.41 -9.75 -25.26
CA PHE A 70 0.23 -10.89 -24.36
C PHE A 70 -1.15 -10.91 -23.68
N ILE A 71 -1.64 -9.76 -23.21
CA ILE A 71 -2.96 -9.65 -22.57
C ILE A 71 -4.08 -9.96 -23.55
N ILE A 72 -4.00 -9.42 -24.77
CA ILE A 72 -4.99 -9.68 -25.82
C ILE A 72 -5.05 -11.18 -26.13
N GLU A 73 -3.89 -11.83 -26.27
CA GLU A 73 -3.79 -13.27 -26.51
C GLU A 73 -4.34 -14.10 -25.33
N ALA A 74 -3.90 -13.81 -24.11
CA ALA A 74 -4.25 -14.59 -22.92
C ALA A 74 -5.73 -14.46 -22.52
N PHE A 75 -6.32 -13.27 -22.68
CA PHE A 75 -7.67 -12.98 -22.20
C PHE A 75 -8.73 -12.82 -23.29
N GLY A 76 -8.38 -12.84 -24.57
CA GLY A 76 -9.36 -12.72 -25.67
C GLY A 76 -10.51 -13.74 -25.54
N ALA A 77 -10.17 -14.99 -25.21
CA ALA A 77 -11.17 -16.05 -24.99
C ALA A 77 -12.12 -15.80 -23.81
N VAL A 78 -11.70 -15.04 -22.78
CA VAL A 78 -12.50 -14.67 -21.60
C VAL A 78 -13.55 -13.64 -21.98
N TYR A 79 -13.17 -12.68 -22.83
CA TYR A 79 -14.01 -11.53 -23.22
C TYR A 79 -14.72 -11.69 -24.57
N LYS A 80 -14.58 -12.84 -25.24
CA LYS A 80 -15.19 -13.42 -26.49
C LYS A 80 -16.31 -12.70 -27.28
N ASN A 81 -17.08 -11.78 -26.72
CA ASN A 81 -17.97 -10.87 -27.47
C ASN A 81 -17.28 -9.52 -27.81
N VAL A 82 -15.99 -9.37 -27.50
CA VAL A 82 -15.29 -8.07 -27.38
C VAL A 82 -13.85 -8.15 -27.93
N ASP A 83 -13.42 -9.16 -28.70
CA ASP A 83 -12.03 -9.18 -29.22
C ASP A 83 -11.68 -7.87 -29.94
N LYS A 84 -12.57 -7.38 -30.82
CA LYS A 84 -12.42 -6.08 -31.49
C LYS A 84 -12.50 -4.87 -30.56
N GLU A 85 -13.15 -4.98 -29.40
CA GLU A 85 -13.34 -3.88 -28.46
C GLU A 85 -12.27 -3.87 -27.35
N LEU A 86 -11.69 -5.02 -27.03
CA LEU A 86 -10.45 -5.19 -26.26
C LEU A 86 -9.28 -4.65 -27.09
N GLU A 87 -9.18 -5.08 -28.35
CA GLU A 87 -8.24 -4.52 -29.33
C GLU A 87 -8.42 -3.01 -29.45
N ARG A 88 -9.64 -2.47 -29.69
CA ARG A 88 -9.85 -1.01 -29.75
C ARG A 88 -9.52 -0.25 -28.47
N LYS A 89 -9.70 -0.84 -27.29
CA LYS A 89 -9.39 -0.19 -26.00
C LYS A 89 -7.90 -0.09 -25.74
N PHE A 90 -7.16 -1.09 -26.20
CA PHE A 90 -5.71 -1.15 -26.07
C PHE A 90 -5.01 -0.54 -27.30
N ALA A 91 -5.67 -0.48 -28.45
CA ALA A 91 -5.18 0.12 -29.69
C ALA A 91 -5.62 1.59 -29.78
N GLY A 92 -4.66 2.50 -29.55
CA GLY A 92 -4.83 3.93 -29.76
C GLY A 92 -3.46 4.63 -29.76
N TYR A 93 -3.32 5.67 -30.58
CA TYR A 93 -2.15 6.56 -30.63
C TYR A 93 -2.29 7.75 -29.66
N ASP A 94 -3.01 7.59 -28.54
CA ASP A 94 -3.15 8.62 -27.51
C ASP A 94 -2.40 8.25 -26.22
N ASP A 95 -1.98 9.26 -25.48
CA ASP A 95 -1.32 9.11 -24.18
C ASP A 95 -2.30 8.72 -23.05
N LYS A 96 -3.56 8.39 -23.38
CA LYS A 96 -4.66 8.11 -22.43
C LYS A 96 -5.27 6.71 -22.58
N THR A 97 -4.65 5.83 -23.38
CA THR A 97 -5.13 4.45 -23.53
C THR A 97 -5.09 3.68 -22.21
N VAL A 98 -6.00 2.73 -22.04
CA VAL A 98 -6.03 1.82 -20.87
C VAL A 98 -4.69 1.09 -20.74
N ALA A 99 -4.10 0.71 -21.88
CA ALA A 99 -2.79 0.06 -21.96
C ALA A 99 -1.68 0.94 -21.36
N GLN A 100 -1.62 2.22 -21.74
CA GLN A 100 -0.63 3.16 -21.22
C GLN A 100 -0.77 3.33 -19.70
N VAL A 101 -1.98 3.57 -19.20
CA VAL A 101 -2.22 3.76 -17.76
C VAL A 101 -1.82 2.54 -16.94
N LYS A 102 -2.26 1.34 -17.35
CA LYS A 102 -1.94 0.09 -16.64
C LYS A 102 -0.45 -0.24 -16.70
N ALA A 103 0.19 -0.03 -17.86
CA ALA A 103 1.64 -0.24 -18.00
C ALA A 103 2.45 0.75 -17.14
N GLU A 104 2.09 2.04 -17.13
CA GLU A 104 2.77 3.03 -16.29
C GLU A 104 2.62 2.71 -14.80
N ARG A 105 1.43 2.29 -14.37
CA ARG A 105 1.20 1.85 -12.98
C ARG A 105 2.08 0.67 -12.65
N ALA A 106 1.97 -0.44 -13.39
CA ALA A 106 2.77 -1.65 -13.16
C ALA A 106 4.27 -1.36 -13.14
N TRP A 107 4.75 -0.53 -14.07
CA TRP A 107 6.13 -0.07 -14.13
C TRP A 107 6.55 0.72 -12.89
N THR A 108 5.74 1.70 -12.49
CA THR A 108 6.00 2.55 -11.32
C THR A 108 6.01 1.70 -10.03
N SER A 109 5.06 0.77 -9.87
CA SER A 109 5.01 -0.14 -8.72
C SER A 109 6.26 -1.00 -8.61
N LEU A 110 6.69 -1.59 -9.73
CA LEU A 110 7.88 -2.45 -9.77
C LEU A 110 9.15 -1.66 -9.49
N ILE A 111 9.28 -0.45 -10.05
CA ILE A 111 10.42 0.44 -9.76
C ILE A 111 10.48 0.76 -8.28
N ALA A 112 9.37 1.17 -7.67
CA ALA A 112 9.35 1.54 -6.25
C ALA A 112 9.61 0.34 -5.32
N LEU A 113 9.11 -0.86 -5.68
CA LEU A 113 9.43 -2.09 -4.94
C LEU A 113 10.92 -2.40 -4.98
N LEU A 114 11.50 -2.39 -6.19
CA LEU A 114 12.90 -2.70 -6.41
C LEU A 114 13.82 -1.62 -5.82
N ALA A 115 13.41 -0.35 -5.88
CA ALA A 115 14.11 0.76 -5.24
C ALA A 115 14.23 0.52 -3.74
N SER A 116 13.14 0.14 -3.08
CA SER A 116 13.16 -0.20 -1.66
C SER A 116 14.00 -1.45 -1.37
N ALA A 117 13.92 -2.50 -2.20
CA ALA A 117 14.79 -3.66 -2.05
C ALA A 117 16.29 -3.30 -2.17
N MET A 118 16.61 -2.36 -3.06
CA MET A 118 17.97 -1.82 -3.20
C MET A 118 18.38 -1.00 -1.97
N LEU A 119 17.50 -0.17 -1.43
CA LEU A 119 17.74 0.59 -0.19
C LEU A 119 17.98 -0.35 1.00
N MET A 120 17.19 -1.42 1.14
CA MET A 120 17.41 -2.47 2.15
C MET A 120 18.79 -3.10 2.01
N LYS A 121 19.17 -3.47 0.77
CA LYS A 121 20.49 -4.04 0.48
C LYS A 121 21.62 -3.07 0.84
N ARG A 122 21.47 -1.78 0.51
CA ARG A 122 22.43 -0.71 0.87
C ARG A 122 22.55 -0.52 2.38
N ALA A 123 21.42 -0.57 3.08
CA ALA A 123 21.36 -0.44 4.54
C ALA A 123 21.95 -1.66 5.27
N GLY A 124 22.32 -2.73 4.57
CA GLY A 124 22.85 -3.95 5.18
C GLY A 124 21.83 -4.63 6.11
N VAL A 125 20.54 -4.30 5.96
CA VAL A 125 19.46 -4.91 6.73
C VAL A 125 19.13 -6.24 6.05
N GLY A 126 19.91 -7.27 6.35
CA GLY A 126 19.77 -8.61 5.78
C GLY A 126 18.95 -9.55 6.66
N ILE A 127 17.82 -10.02 6.12
CA ILE A 127 16.99 -11.19 6.50
C ILE A 127 16.53 -11.28 7.96
N GLY A 128 15.20 -11.18 8.12
CA GLY A 128 14.50 -12.10 9.01
C GLY A 128 14.07 -11.57 10.36
N TYR A 129 13.97 -10.25 10.60
CA TYR A 129 13.27 -9.75 11.80
C TYR A 129 12.17 -8.70 11.62
N PHE A 130 12.35 -7.71 10.75
CA PHE A 130 11.41 -6.59 10.63
C PHE A 130 10.97 -6.28 9.19
N ILE A 131 11.55 -6.98 8.22
CA ILE A 131 11.36 -6.73 6.79
C ILE A 131 11.35 -8.09 6.07
N PRO A 132 10.43 -8.34 5.12
CA PRO A 132 10.39 -9.57 4.34
C PRO A 132 11.71 -9.87 3.64
N SER A 133 12.28 -11.03 3.92
CA SER A 133 13.48 -11.54 3.25
C SER A 133 13.27 -11.73 1.74
N GLN A 134 12.02 -11.98 1.31
CA GLN A 134 11.69 -12.25 -0.09
C GLN A 134 11.54 -11.01 -0.99
N TYR A 135 11.56 -9.78 -0.45
CA TYR A 135 11.57 -8.59 -1.31
C TYR A 135 12.80 -8.51 -2.23
N ALA A 136 13.87 -9.23 -1.89
CA ALA A 136 15.08 -9.32 -2.70
C ALA A 136 14.92 -10.18 -3.97
N ASP A 137 13.93 -11.09 -4.03
CA ASP A 137 13.76 -12.02 -5.14
C ASP A 137 12.34 -12.03 -5.72
N ILE A 138 12.01 -10.95 -6.44
CA ILE A 138 10.75 -10.80 -7.17
C ILE A 138 10.52 -11.91 -8.22
N SER A 139 11.56 -12.70 -8.57
CA SER A 139 11.43 -13.81 -9.52
C SER A 139 10.54 -14.94 -8.97
N ARG A 140 10.44 -15.08 -7.63
CA ARG A 140 9.54 -16.04 -6.99
C ARG A 140 8.06 -15.76 -7.26
N LEU A 141 7.70 -14.52 -7.64
CA LEU A 141 6.33 -14.20 -8.03
C LEU A 141 5.93 -14.79 -9.39
N LYS A 142 6.88 -14.99 -10.30
CA LYS A 142 6.62 -15.43 -11.68
C LYS A 142 5.69 -16.66 -11.78
N PRO A 143 5.98 -17.80 -11.10
CA PRO A 143 5.10 -18.96 -11.18
C PRO A 143 3.68 -18.68 -10.68
N ILE A 144 3.53 -17.81 -9.70
CA ILE A 144 2.25 -17.50 -9.05
C ILE A 144 1.40 -16.60 -9.93
N LEU A 145 1.99 -15.53 -10.45
CA LEU A 145 1.29 -14.66 -11.40
C LEU A 145 0.88 -15.46 -12.64
N LYS A 146 1.73 -16.38 -13.11
CA LYS A 146 1.41 -17.26 -14.24
C LYS A 146 0.18 -18.13 -13.96
N VAL A 147 0.10 -18.77 -12.79
CA VAL A 147 -1.06 -19.58 -12.41
C VAL A 147 -2.32 -18.71 -12.29
N LEU A 148 -2.23 -17.53 -11.67
CA LEU A 148 -3.37 -16.60 -11.55
C LEU A 148 -3.92 -16.18 -12.91
N ILE A 149 -3.05 -15.84 -13.87
CA ILE A 149 -3.43 -15.47 -15.24
C ILE A 149 -4.12 -16.64 -15.93
N TYR A 150 -3.56 -17.84 -15.80
CA TYR A 150 -4.07 -19.05 -16.43
C TYR A 150 -5.44 -19.48 -15.87
N GLU A 151 -5.60 -19.45 -14.55
CA GLU A 151 -6.88 -19.78 -13.91
C GLU A 151 -7.96 -18.78 -14.30
N LYS A 152 -7.63 -17.49 -14.38
CA LYS A 152 -8.54 -16.47 -14.89
C LYS A 152 -8.92 -16.71 -16.35
N ALA A 153 -7.95 -17.07 -17.19
CA ALA A 153 -8.18 -17.34 -18.61
C ALA A 153 -9.17 -18.50 -18.83
N ARG A 154 -9.25 -19.44 -17.89
CA ARG A 154 -10.11 -20.64 -17.95
C ARG A 154 -11.45 -20.48 -17.22
N SER A 155 -11.51 -19.57 -16.25
CA SER A 155 -12.65 -19.39 -15.33
C SER A 155 -13.62 -18.29 -15.77
N ARG A 156 -14.19 -18.42 -16.98
CA ARG A 156 -15.11 -17.41 -17.54
C ARG A 156 -16.35 -17.21 -16.65
N GLY A 157 -16.64 -15.95 -16.32
CA GLY A 157 -17.83 -15.55 -15.56
C GLY A 157 -17.77 -15.88 -14.06
N ARG A 158 -16.63 -16.36 -13.54
CA ARG A 158 -16.43 -16.56 -12.11
C ARG A 158 -15.97 -15.28 -11.43
N ALA A 159 -16.31 -15.13 -10.14
CA ALA A 159 -15.83 -14.03 -9.32
C ALA A 159 -14.30 -14.16 -9.08
N ALA A 160 -13.62 -13.03 -8.88
CA ALA A 160 -12.17 -12.98 -8.68
C ALA A 160 -11.70 -13.81 -7.48
N SER A 161 -12.47 -13.82 -6.39
CA SER A 161 -12.20 -14.63 -5.18
C SER A 161 -12.13 -16.13 -5.50
N TRP A 162 -13.09 -16.64 -6.26
CA TRP A 162 -13.12 -18.04 -6.69
C TRP A 162 -11.94 -18.41 -7.59
N VAL A 163 -11.54 -17.51 -8.49
CA VAL A 163 -10.37 -17.72 -9.35
C VAL A 163 -9.10 -17.75 -8.53
N LEU A 164 -9.00 -16.88 -7.53
CA LEU A 164 -7.87 -16.84 -6.61
C LEU A 164 -7.81 -18.12 -5.77
N GLU A 165 -8.91 -18.56 -5.15
CA GLU A 165 -8.96 -19.82 -4.39
C GLU A 165 -8.54 -21.03 -5.23
N ALA A 166 -9.01 -21.12 -6.49
CA ALA A 166 -8.59 -22.17 -7.41
C ALA A 166 -7.09 -22.11 -7.72
N ALA A 167 -6.56 -20.91 -7.99
CA ALA A 167 -5.13 -20.71 -8.24
C ALA A 167 -4.27 -21.08 -7.02
N LEU A 168 -4.72 -20.74 -5.81
CA LEU A 168 -4.02 -21.12 -4.57
C LEU A 168 -4.01 -22.63 -4.39
N LYS A 169 -5.13 -23.31 -4.68
CA LYS A 169 -5.21 -24.77 -4.64
C LYS A 169 -4.24 -25.42 -5.65
N ASP A 170 -4.18 -24.90 -6.87
CA ASP A 170 -3.28 -25.39 -7.92
C ASP A 170 -1.80 -25.17 -7.57
N LEU A 171 -1.51 -24.09 -6.83
CA LEU A 171 -0.18 -23.81 -6.27
C LEU A 171 0.16 -24.71 -5.06
N GLY A 172 -0.77 -25.55 -4.59
CA GLY A 172 -0.59 -26.43 -3.44
C GLY A 172 -0.53 -25.70 -2.10
N VAL A 173 -1.18 -24.53 -2.02
CA VAL A 173 -1.11 -23.59 -0.89
C VAL A 173 -1.58 -24.19 0.43
N ASP A 174 -2.59 -25.08 0.41
CA ASP A 174 -3.07 -25.77 1.62
C ASP A 174 -1.95 -26.54 2.35
N ARG A 175 -0.81 -26.77 1.68
CA ARG A 175 0.39 -27.42 2.21
C ARG A 175 1.60 -26.47 2.38
N LYS A 176 1.45 -25.18 2.06
CA LYS A 176 2.54 -24.18 1.90
C LYS A 176 2.17 -22.77 2.40
N LEU A 177 1.45 -22.68 3.53
CA LEU A 177 1.04 -21.41 4.15
C LEU A 177 2.21 -20.45 4.40
N GLU A 178 3.36 -20.99 4.80
CA GLU A 178 4.59 -20.22 5.03
C GLU A 178 5.10 -19.58 3.73
N GLU A 179 5.13 -20.33 2.61
CA GLU A 179 5.61 -19.81 1.32
C GLU A 179 4.72 -18.69 0.75
N LEU A 180 3.42 -18.70 1.05
CA LEU A 180 2.54 -17.57 0.75
C LEU A 180 2.76 -16.39 1.68
N ALA A 181 2.90 -16.61 2.97
CA ALA A 181 3.16 -15.56 3.95
C ALA A 181 4.42 -14.75 3.59
N GLU A 182 5.43 -15.46 3.08
CA GLU A 182 6.69 -14.93 2.59
C GLU A 182 6.52 -13.91 1.45
N ILE A 183 5.70 -14.22 0.45
CA ILE A 183 5.57 -13.41 -0.77
C ILE A 183 4.35 -12.49 -0.76
N ALA A 184 3.39 -12.74 0.15
CA ALA A 184 2.16 -11.99 0.26
C ALA A 184 2.45 -10.49 0.31
N PRO A 185 3.35 -9.95 1.15
CA PRO A 185 3.66 -8.52 1.18
C PRO A 185 4.02 -7.92 -0.19
N THR A 186 4.70 -8.71 -1.03
CA THR A 186 5.06 -8.29 -2.39
C THR A 186 3.87 -8.31 -3.35
N LEU A 187 3.00 -9.32 -3.23
CA LEU A 187 1.72 -9.36 -3.95
C LEU A 187 0.80 -8.20 -3.53
N TRP A 188 0.80 -7.87 -2.23
CA TRP A 188 0.08 -6.74 -1.66
C TRP A 188 0.58 -5.41 -2.18
N TRP A 189 1.88 -5.20 -2.21
CA TRP A 189 2.45 -4.00 -2.79
C TRP A 189 2.03 -3.84 -4.25
N VAL A 190 2.16 -4.91 -5.04
CA VAL A 190 1.76 -4.92 -6.44
C VAL A 190 0.28 -4.58 -6.57
N ASN A 191 -0.59 -5.24 -5.80
CA ASN A 191 -2.03 -4.98 -5.82
C ASN A 191 -2.38 -3.58 -5.31
N LEU A 192 -1.68 -3.07 -4.29
CA LEU A 192 -1.97 -1.77 -3.68
C LEU A 192 -1.84 -0.62 -4.69
N ILE A 193 -0.89 -0.78 -5.61
CA ILE A 193 -0.62 0.20 -6.65
C ILE A 193 -1.38 -0.09 -7.94
N MET A 194 -1.63 -1.37 -8.26
CA MET A 194 -2.38 -1.74 -9.46
C MET A 194 -3.87 -1.43 -9.34
N GLU A 195 -4.45 -1.66 -8.16
CA GLU A 195 -5.84 -1.31 -7.82
C GLU A 195 -5.95 0.07 -7.16
N SER A 196 -5.03 0.98 -7.51
CA SER A 196 -4.91 2.28 -6.85
C SER A 196 -6.22 3.06 -6.84
N GLU A 197 -7.09 2.94 -7.83
CA GLU A 197 -8.38 3.64 -7.85
C GLU A 197 -9.31 3.20 -6.72
N ILE A 198 -9.43 1.88 -6.52
CA ILE A 198 -10.22 1.30 -5.43
C ILE A 198 -9.61 1.68 -4.09
N ILE A 199 -8.29 1.59 -3.99
CA ILE A 199 -7.57 1.87 -2.76
C ILE A 199 -7.60 3.35 -2.42
N GLU A 200 -7.41 4.25 -3.38
CA GLU A 200 -7.55 5.69 -3.17
C GLU A 200 -8.97 6.04 -2.70
N GLY A 201 -10.00 5.33 -3.20
CA GLY A 201 -11.35 5.43 -2.65
C GLY A 201 -11.46 4.97 -1.18
N LEU A 202 -10.77 3.89 -0.81
CA LEU A 202 -10.67 3.42 0.58
C LEU A 202 -9.88 4.38 1.47
N LEU A 203 -8.79 4.97 0.97
CA LEU A 203 -8.00 5.97 1.69
C LEU A 203 -8.86 7.22 1.96
N LYS A 204 -9.64 7.68 0.98
CA LYS A 204 -10.63 8.76 1.18
C LYS A 204 -11.64 8.40 2.26
N PHE A 205 -12.19 7.18 2.21
CA PHE A 205 -13.10 6.68 3.23
C PHE A 205 -12.46 6.73 4.62
N HIS A 206 -11.27 6.14 4.79
CA HIS A 206 -10.56 6.14 6.06
C HIS A 206 -10.27 7.57 6.56
N TYR A 207 -9.87 8.47 5.66
CA TYR A 207 -9.63 9.86 6.00
C TYR A 207 -10.89 10.56 6.53
N LEU A 208 -12.05 10.36 5.86
CA LEU A 208 -13.32 10.93 6.33
C LEU A 208 -13.74 10.33 7.67
N THR A 209 -13.57 9.01 7.87
CA THR A 209 -13.87 8.39 9.17
C THR A 209 -12.94 8.86 10.28
N TYR A 210 -11.70 9.20 9.96
CA TYR A 210 -10.72 9.71 10.91
C TYR A 210 -11.06 11.15 11.32
N VAL A 211 -11.33 12.04 10.34
CA VAL A 211 -11.57 13.46 10.58
C VAL A 211 -12.97 13.75 11.13
N PHE A 212 -13.98 12.97 10.72
CA PHE A 212 -15.38 13.24 11.05
C PHE A 212 -15.99 12.20 11.99
N ARG A 213 -15.18 11.42 12.72
CA ARG A 213 -15.62 10.34 13.61
C ARG A 213 -16.77 10.77 14.53
N ASP A 214 -16.59 11.86 15.27
CA ASP A 214 -17.57 12.33 16.25
C ASP A 214 -18.89 12.76 15.59
N ARG A 215 -18.82 13.33 14.38
CA ARG A 215 -20.02 13.72 13.62
C ARG A 215 -20.77 12.51 13.08
N ILE A 216 -20.04 11.48 12.65
CA ILE A 216 -20.64 10.21 12.22
C ILE A 216 -21.36 9.56 13.40
N ASN A 217 -20.71 9.47 14.55
CA ASN A 217 -21.29 8.88 15.76
C ASN A 217 -22.53 9.66 16.23
N ALA A 218 -22.48 11.00 16.23
CA ALA A 218 -23.62 11.83 16.58
C ALA A 218 -24.80 11.64 15.61
N PHE A 219 -24.53 11.56 14.31
CA PHE A 219 -25.56 11.30 13.30
C PHE A 219 -26.23 9.92 13.48
N VAL A 220 -25.45 8.88 13.77
CA VAL A 220 -25.97 7.54 14.05
C VAL A 220 -26.89 7.56 15.27
N ALA A 221 -26.46 8.23 16.35
CA ALA A 221 -27.27 8.35 17.55
C ALA A 221 -28.61 9.05 17.28
N GLU A 222 -28.59 10.19 16.58
CA GLU A 222 -29.80 10.94 16.22
C GLU A 222 -30.79 10.10 15.41
N VAL A 223 -30.30 9.32 14.45
CA VAL A 223 -31.14 8.46 13.60
C VAL A 223 -31.74 7.30 14.39
N GLU A 224 -30.94 6.58 15.17
CA GLU A 224 -31.43 5.44 15.97
C GLU A 224 -32.42 5.90 17.07
N ASP A 225 -32.16 7.04 17.70
CA ASP A 225 -33.08 7.64 18.67
C ASP A 225 -34.42 8.00 18.01
N ALA A 226 -34.41 8.59 16.81
CA ALA A 226 -35.63 8.88 16.08
C ALA A 226 -36.39 7.60 15.69
N LEU A 227 -35.69 6.56 15.23
CA LEU A 227 -36.29 5.26 14.88
C LEU A 227 -36.88 4.55 16.09
N SER A 228 -36.31 4.72 17.28
CA SER A 228 -36.84 4.14 18.53
C SER A 228 -38.26 4.60 18.89
N THR A 229 -38.75 5.66 18.27
CA THR A 229 -40.13 6.13 18.43
C THR A 229 -41.15 5.34 17.60
N ILE A 230 -40.68 4.49 16.68
CA ILE A 230 -41.50 3.63 15.83
C ILE A 230 -41.78 2.31 16.58
N GLU A 231 -43.05 1.91 16.60
CA GLU A 231 -43.48 0.65 17.23
C GLU A 231 -42.69 -0.54 16.66
N GLU A 232 -42.22 -1.43 17.55
CA GLU A 232 -41.40 -2.62 17.23
C GLU A 232 -39.93 -2.36 16.82
N HIS A 233 -39.45 -1.11 16.72
CA HIS A 233 -38.01 -0.85 16.50
C HIS A 233 -37.19 -1.03 17.79
N GLN A 234 -36.04 -1.70 17.68
CA GLN A 234 -35.03 -1.76 18.74
C GLN A 234 -33.78 -1.03 18.25
N ALA A 235 -33.35 -0.01 18.99
CA ALA A 235 -32.17 0.77 18.64
C ALA A 235 -30.92 -0.14 18.62
N ASP A 236 -30.20 -0.11 17.50
CA ASP A 236 -28.96 -0.85 17.29
C ASP A 236 -27.90 0.10 16.70
N TYR A 237 -27.21 0.82 17.59
CA TYR A 237 -26.22 1.83 17.22
C TYR A 237 -25.03 1.23 16.46
N ASP A 238 -24.63 0.00 16.79
CA ASP A 238 -23.49 -0.65 16.15
C ASP A 238 -23.82 -1.03 14.70
N TYR A 239 -25.02 -1.55 14.47
CA TYR A 239 -25.53 -1.82 13.13
C TYR A 239 -25.78 -0.53 12.34
N GLY A 240 -26.38 0.48 12.97
CA GLY A 240 -26.60 1.80 12.37
C GLY A 240 -25.30 2.46 11.92
N GLU A 241 -24.26 2.46 12.77
CA GLU A 241 -22.92 2.93 12.41
C GLU A 241 -22.36 2.17 11.21
N LEU A 242 -22.47 0.84 11.21
CA LEU A 242 -21.97 0.01 10.13
C LEU A 242 -22.63 0.34 8.78
N GLU A 243 -23.95 0.57 8.74
CA GLU A 243 -24.66 0.93 7.51
C GLU A 243 -24.31 2.34 7.02
N VAL A 244 -24.14 3.31 7.93
CA VAL A 244 -23.66 4.66 7.58
C VAL A 244 -22.25 4.59 6.98
N LEU A 245 -21.35 3.81 7.59
CA LEU A 245 -19.99 3.63 7.10
C LEU A 245 -19.95 2.93 5.74
N LYS A 246 -20.80 1.92 5.50
CA LYS A 246 -20.97 1.30 4.17
C LYS A 246 -21.45 2.31 3.12
N GLY A 247 -22.42 3.16 3.48
CA GLY A 247 -22.92 4.23 2.63
C GLY A 247 -21.81 5.24 2.26
N LEU A 248 -21.02 5.67 3.24
CA LEU A 248 -19.89 6.57 3.05
C LEU A 248 -18.81 5.94 2.15
N LEU A 249 -18.45 4.68 2.40
CA LEU A 249 -17.49 3.94 1.59
C LEU A 249 -17.97 3.88 0.13
N SER A 250 -19.22 3.47 -0.10
CA SER A 250 -19.84 3.42 -1.43
C SER A 250 -19.71 4.76 -2.18
N ARG A 251 -19.87 5.88 -1.46
CA ARG A 251 -19.69 7.22 -2.03
C ARG A 251 -18.23 7.52 -2.37
N CYS A 252 -17.29 7.16 -1.50
CA CYS A 252 -15.86 7.43 -1.68
C CYS A 252 -15.23 6.66 -2.85
N VAL A 253 -15.70 5.44 -3.10
CA VAL A 253 -15.31 4.62 -4.26
C VAL A 253 -16.19 4.85 -5.50
N GLU A 254 -17.06 5.88 -5.47
CA GLU A 254 -17.93 6.31 -6.57
C GLU A 254 -18.83 5.21 -7.17
N LEU A 255 -19.28 4.28 -6.31
CA LEU A 255 -20.07 3.14 -6.74
C LEU A 255 -21.56 3.46 -6.88
N ARG A 256 -22.18 3.06 -8.01
CA ARG A 256 -23.64 3.15 -8.21
C ARG A 256 -24.35 1.87 -7.76
N GLY A 257 -24.84 1.82 -6.52
CA GLY A 257 -25.93 0.95 -6.01
C GLY A 257 -25.80 -0.59 -6.07
N GLN A 258 -25.00 -1.20 -6.96
CA GLN A 258 -24.87 -2.66 -7.15
C GLN A 258 -23.46 -3.21 -6.84
N TYR A 259 -22.56 -2.40 -6.27
CA TYR A 259 -21.12 -2.67 -6.34
C TYR A 259 -20.40 -2.81 -4.99
N ILE A 260 -21.07 -2.64 -3.86
CA ILE A 260 -20.40 -2.81 -2.55
C ILE A 260 -19.86 -4.25 -2.41
N ASN A 261 -20.60 -5.26 -2.88
CA ASN A 261 -20.13 -6.66 -2.94
C ASN A 261 -18.99 -6.88 -3.95
N LYS A 262 -18.89 -6.06 -5.01
CA LYS A 262 -17.77 -6.12 -5.96
C LYS A 262 -16.51 -5.49 -5.35
N LEU A 263 -16.67 -4.38 -4.64
CA LEU A 263 -15.61 -3.80 -3.81
C LEU A 263 -15.15 -4.79 -2.75
N GLN A 264 -16.10 -5.45 -2.07
CA GLN A 264 -15.78 -6.49 -1.10
C GLN A 264 -15.00 -7.63 -1.72
N ASN A 265 -15.38 -8.09 -2.91
CA ASN A 265 -14.65 -9.13 -3.63
C ASN A 265 -13.26 -8.67 -4.08
N ALA A 266 -13.10 -7.41 -4.49
CA ALA A 266 -11.80 -6.83 -4.83
C ALA A 266 -10.92 -6.71 -3.58
N LEU A 267 -11.50 -6.26 -2.47
CA LEU A 267 -10.85 -6.24 -1.17
C LEU A 267 -10.48 -7.65 -0.73
N LEU A 268 -11.40 -8.61 -0.73
CA LEU A 268 -11.12 -10.01 -0.43
C LEU A 268 -10.03 -10.60 -1.33
N PHE A 269 -10.03 -10.27 -2.62
CA PHE A 269 -8.97 -10.69 -3.55
C PHE A 269 -7.60 -10.19 -3.11
N ILE A 270 -7.52 -8.92 -2.71
CA ILE A 270 -6.31 -8.34 -2.15
C ILE A 270 -5.99 -9.00 -0.80
N LYS A 271 -7.01 -9.33 0.00
CA LYS A 271 -6.90 -9.67 1.41
C LYS A 271 -6.82 -11.15 1.83
N ILE A 272 -7.27 -12.08 1.00
CA ILE A 272 -7.29 -13.53 1.31
C ILE A 272 -5.89 -14.17 1.31
N LEU A 273 -4.88 -13.46 0.79
CA LEU A 273 -3.47 -13.89 0.82
C LEU A 273 -2.81 -13.72 2.20
N ARG A 274 -3.57 -13.38 3.26
CA ARG A 274 -3.07 -13.20 4.62
C ARG A 274 -3.28 -14.45 5.48
N PRO A 275 -2.21 -15.02 6.07
CA PRO A 275 -2.35 -16.10 7.05
C PRO A 275 -3.24 -15.73 8.25
N SER A 276 -3.20 -14.49 8.75
CA SER A 276 -4.06 -14.05 9.86
C SER A 276 -5.54 -14.03 9.49
N VAL A 277 -5.86 -13.77 8.22
CA VAL A 277 -7.23 -13.73 7.72
C VAL A 277 -7.85 -15.13 7.67
N LEU A 278 -7.04 -16.17 7.50
CA LEU A 278 -7.48 -17.57 7.60
C LEU A 278 -7.84 -18.00 9.03
N LYS A 279 -7.37 -17.26 10.05
CA LYS A 279 -7.74 -17.47 11.46
C LYS A 279 -9.03 -16.74 11.85
N ILE A 280 -9.52 -15.81 11.01
CA ILE A 280 -10.77 -15.08 11.26
C ILE A 280 -11.95 -15.97 10.84
N ALA A 281 -12.92 -16.16 11.74
CA ALA A 281 -14.03 -17.08 11.51
C ALA A 281 -14.92 -16.69 10.31
N LYS A 282 -14.87 -15.42 9.84
CA LYS A 282 -15.66 -14.84 8.73
C LYS A 282 -14.97 -13.64 8.06
N PRO A 283 -13.93 -13.82 7.23
CA PRO A 283 -13.18 -12.72 6.60
C PRO A 283 -14.02 -11.86 5.63
N GLU A 284 -15.20 -12.31 5.25
CA GLU A 284 -16.20 -11.60 4.46
C GLU A 284 -17.05 -10.60 5.27
N GLN A 285 -16.84 -10.43 6.58
CA GLN A 285 -17.61 -9.45 7.35
C GLN A 285 -17.14 -8.01 7.11
N TRP A 286 -18.07 -7.12 6.80
CA TRP A 286 -17.80 -5.69 6.52
C TRP A 286 -17.13 -4.96 7.66
N GLU A 287 -17.47 -5.30 8.89
CA GLU A 287 -16.89 -4.72 10.10
C GLU A 287 -15.37 -4.76 10.05
N TRP A 288 -14.81 -5.91 9.71
CA TRP A 288 -13.37 -6.09 9.56
C TRP A 288 -12.77 -5.17 8.48
N PHE A 289 -13.41 -5.05 7.31
CA PHE A 289 -12.93 -4.18 6.23
C PHE A 289 -12.95 -2.70 6.59
N ILE A 290 -13.93 -2.30 7.40
CA ILE A 290 -14.24 -0.91 7.69
C ILE A 290 -13.49 -0.43 8.94
N LYS A 291 -13.46 -1.25 9.99
CA LYS A 291 -13.02 -0.86 11.33
C LYS A 291 -11.66 -1.41 11.75
N ASP A 292 -11.21 -2.54 11.22
CA ASP A 292 -10.04 -3.25 11.78
C ASP A 292 -8.86 -3.40 10.80
N GLU A 293 -9.07 -3.05 9.54
CA GLU A 293 -8.04 -3.03 8.52
C GLU A 293 -6.84 -2.14 8.94
N THR A 294 -5.63 -2.69 8.95
CA THR A 294 -4.40 -1.97 9.36
C THR A 294 -3.68 -1.32 8.20
N LEU A 295 -3.53 -2.03 7.07
CA LEU A 295 -2.65 -1.64 5.96
C LEU A 295 -3.12 -0.34 5.27
N THR A 296 -4.34 -0.32 4.72
CA THR A 296 -4.91 0.87 4.07
C THR A 296 -5.20 2.00 5.06
N TYR A 297 -5.57 1.69 6.31
CA TYR A 297 -5.75 2.71 7.34
C TYR A 297 -4.42 3.42 7.67
N ALA A 298 -3.36 2.66 7.96
CA ALA A 298 -2.04 3.23 8.23
C ALA A 298 -1.46 3.97 7.02
N THR A 299 -1.71 3.46 5.81
CA THR A 299 -1.36 4.16 4.57
C THR A 299 -2.00 5.55 4.54
N MET A 300 -3.32 5.63 4.78
CA MET A 300 -4.03 6.91 4.82
C MET A 300 -3.42 7.85 5.86
N VAL A 301 -3.24 7.36 7.09
CA VAL A 301 -2.70 8.14 8.20
C VAL A 301 -1.32 8.70 7.86
N TYR A 302 -0.39 7.86 7.39
CA TYR A 302 0.95 8.32 7.06
C TYR A 302 0.94 9.34 5.91
N LEU A 303 0.15 9.14 4.86
CA LEU A 303 0.03 10.11 3.77
C LEU A 303 -0.51 11.45 4.28
N ALA A 304 -1.58 11.45 5.07
CA ALA A 304 -2.22 12.67 5.56
C ALA A 304 -1.30 13.43 6.54
N GLU A 305 -0.73 12.73 7.51
CA GLU A 305 0.06 13.34 8.59
C GLU A 305 1.40 13.86 8.08
N THR A 306 2.09 13.12 7.22
CA THR A 306 3.35 13.62 6.63
C THR A 306 3.13 14.86 5.77
N GLN A 307 2.05 14.94 4.98
CA GLN A 307 1.70 16.15 4.22
C GLN A 307 1.36 17.33 5.13
N ARG A 308 0.49 17.10 6.14
CA ARG A 308 0.07 18.10 7.11
C ARG A 308 1.27 18.68 7.87
N LEU A 309 2.14 17.81 8.39
CA LEU A 309 3.28 18.19 9.21
C LEU A 309 4.43 18.80 8.39
N SER A 310 4.60 18.38 7.13
CA SER A 310 5.56 18.96 6.19
C SER A 310 5.06 20.24 5.49
N GLY A 311 3.85 20.72 5.85
CA GLY A 311 3.26 21.91 5.24
C GLY A 311 3.08 21.79 3.72
N ALA A 312 2.96 20.56 3.22
CA ALA A 312 2.71 20.28 1.81
C ALA A 312 1.24 20.57 1.49
N GLY A 313 0.88 21.85 1.33
CA GLY A 313 -0.39 22.30 0.77
C GLY A 313 -1.63 21.50 1.20
N GLY A 314 -2.47 21.14 0.23
CA GLY A 314 -3.64 20.28 0.45
C GLY A 314 -3.28 18.79 0.52
N ILE A 315 -4.16 17.98 1.12
CA ILE A 315 -3.96 16.55 1.31
C ILE A 315 -4.23 15.78 -0.01
N SER A 316 -3.22 15.06 -0.49
CA SER A 316 -3.34 14.11 -1.60
C SER A 316 -3.22 12.67 -1.09
N LEU A 317 -4.30 11.90 -1.16
CA LEU A 317 -4.33 10.48 -0.76
C LEU A 317 -4.05 9.54 -1.94
N SER A 318 -3.17 9.95 -2.86
CA SER A 318 -2.85 9.18 -4.07
C SER A 318 -1.47 8.57 -3.97
N ILE A 319 -1.42 7.24 -3.93
CA ILE A 319 -0.15 6.50 -3.96
C ILE A 319 0.53 6.68 -5.31
N THR A 320 -0.25 6.81 -6.40
CA THR A 320 0.28 7.13 -7.73
C THR A 320 1.05 8.44 -7.72
N ARG A 321 0.48 9.50 -7.14
CA ARG A 321 1.14 10.82 -7.01
C ARG A 321 2.35 10.76 -6.07
N LEU A 322 2.26 10.00 -4.99
CA LEU A 322 3.42 9.78 -4.09
C LEU A 322 4.62 9.25 -4.88
N LEU A 323 4.40 8.34 -5.84
CA LEU A 323 5.45 7.72 -6.65
C LEU A 323 5.72 8.43 -8.00
N GLU A 324 5.16 9.62 -8.22
CA GLU A 324 5.49 10.43 -9.41
C GLU A 324 6.97 10.87 -9.38
N PRO A 325 7.60 10.99 -10.57
CA PRO A 325 8.98 11.44 -10.67
C PRO A 325 9.21 12.77 -9.96
N LYS A 326 10.18 12.79 -9.05
CA LYS A 326 10.58 14.03 -8.37
C LYS A 326 11.54 14.82 -9.25
N LYS A 327 11.60 16.13 -9.04
CA LYS A 327 12.41 17.06 -9.83
C LYS A 327 13.26 17.95 -8.93
N GLY A 328 14.38 18.43 -9.46
CA GLY A 328 15.31 19.32 -8.78
C GLY A 328 16.44 18.60 -8.04
N VAL A 329 17.18 19.35 -7.22
CA VAL A 329 18.44 18.92 -6.57
C VAL A 329 18.25 17.68 -5.68
N TYR A 330 17.07 17.52 -5.07
CA TYR A 330 16.75 16.42 -4.17
C TYR A 330 15.88 15.33 -4.79
N ALA A 331 15.77 15.29 -6.12
CA ALA A 331 14.85 14.37 -6.81
C ALA A 331 15.08 12.90 -6.42
N GLY A 332 16.33 12.43 -6.44
CA GLY A 332 16.65 11.05 -6.06
C GLY A 332 16.28 10.72 -4.62
N VAL A 333 16.72 11.55 -3.67
CA VAL A 333 16.45 11.36 -2.24
C VAL A 333 14.96 11.40 -1.93
N ALA A 334 14.21 12.35 -2.52
CA ALA A 334 12.77 12.45 -2.35
C ALA A 334 12.04 11.24 -2.96
N SER A 335 12.49 10.74 -4.11
CA SER A 335 11.96 9.51 -4.73
C SER A 335 12.22 8.27 -3.88
N ALA A 336 13.44 8.14 -3.33
CA ALA A 336 13.81 7.06 -2.42
C ALA A 336 12.97 7.08 -1.13
N LEU A 337 12.80 8.26 -0.54
CA LEU A 337 11.96 8.46 0.63
C LEU A 337 10.49 8.14 0.32
N ALA A 338 9.97 8.57 -0.84
CA ALA A 338 8.61 8.25 -1.28
C ALA A 338 8.36 6.74 -1.35
N SER A 339 9.33 5.96 -1.86
CA SER A 339 9.24 4.50 -1.90
C SER A 339 9.19 3.86 -0.51
N LEU A 340 9.97 4.37 0.46
CA LEU A 340 9.92 3.87 1.84
C LEU A 340 8.61 4.24 2.55
N LEU A 341 8.12 5.47 2.38
CA LEU A 341 6.83 5.90 2.95
C LEU A 341 5.68 5.06 2.40
N ALA A 342 5.71 4.73 1.12
CA ALA A 342 4.69 3.89 0.49
C ALA A 342 4.73 2.44 0.99
N LEU A 343 5.92 1.89 1.30
CA LEU A 343 6.07 0.51 1.77
C LEU A 343 5.93 0.33 3.28
N SER A 344 6.07 1.39 4.06
CA SER A 344 5.91 1.37 5.53
C SER A 344 4.67 0.60 6.00
N PRO A 345 3.45 0.87 5.49
CA PRO A 345 2.26 0.09 5.84
C PRO A 345 2.39 -1.40 5.54
N VAL A 346 3.08 -1.77 4.45
CA VAL A 346 3.30 -3.16 4.06
C VAL A 346 4.31 -3.85 4.99
N PHE A 347 5.34 -3.13 5.46
CA PHE A 347 6.27 -3.64 6.48
C PHE A 347 5.55 -3.90 7.80
N MET A 348 4.71 -2.97 8.24
CA MET A 348 3.88 -3.16 9.43
C MET A 348 2.98 -4.38 9.28
N GLN A 349 2.23 -4.45 8.17
CA GLN A 349 1.34 -5.58 7.90
C GLN A 349 2.10 -6.92 7.87
N TYR A 350 3.27 -6.98 7.24
CA TYR A 350 4.06 -8.21 7.21
C TYR A 350 4.45 -8.71 8.61
N ASN A 351 4.91 -7.82 9.50
CA ASN A 351 5.35 -8.26 10.82
C ASN A 351 4.20 -8.74 11.69
N ILE A 352 3.05 -8.10 11.54
CA ILE A 352 1.81 -8.58 12.13
C ILE A 352 1.52 -10.01 11.64
N GLU A 353 1.58 -10.26 10.33
CA GLU A 353 1.30 -11.58 9.76
C GLU A 353 2.32 -12.65 10.15
N ALA A 354 3.61 -12.31 10.10
CA ALA A 354 4.70 -13.27 10.25
C ALA A 354 5.05 -13.55 11.72
N ARG A 355 4.69 -12.65 12.65
CA ARG A 355 5.20 -12.65 14.03
C ARG A 355 4.17 -12.27 15.08
N GLY A 356 3.02 -11.73 14.69
CA GLY A 356 2.08 -11.15 15.63
C GLY A 356 2.68 -9.96 16.40
N LYS A 357 3.61 -9.19 15.80
CA LYS A 357 4.26 -8.04 16.47
C LYS A 357 4.17 -6.76 15.66
N ALA A 358 4.00 -5.64 16.37
CA ALA A 358 4.09 -4.30 15.82
C ALA A 358 5.55 -3.90 15.59
N VAL A 359 5.81 -3.10 14.57
CA VAL A 359 7.17 -2.65 14.24
C VAL A 359 7.18 -1.18 13.89
N ILE A 360 8.25 -0.49 14.28
CA ILE A 360 8.52 0.86 13.82
C ILE A 360 9.01 0.79 12.38
N THR A 361 8.37 1.55 11.51
CA THR A 361 8.67 1.66 10.08
C THR A 361 9.30 3.02 9.75
N PRO A 362 9.89 3.21 8.56
CA PRO A 362 10.45 4.52 8.18
C PRO A 362 9.46 5.69 8.27
N ALA A 363 8.19 5.48 7.90
CA ALA A 363 7.14 6.50 8.01
C ALA A 363 6.87 6.94 9.46
N ASP A 364 6.96 6.03 10.43
CA ASP A 364 6.79 6.36 11.84
C ASP A 364 7.87 7.31 12.32
N ILE A 365 9.13 7.02 11.95
CA ILE A 365 10.28 7.89 12.27
C ILE A 365 10.10 9.26 11.61
N VAL A 366 9.66 9.30 10.34
CA VAL A 366 9.43 10.57 9.64
C VAL A 366 8.36 11.41 10.34
N VAL A 367 7.22 10.81 10.68
CA VAL A 367 6.14 11.51 11.40
C VAL A 367 6.61 11.99 12.77
N ALA A 368 7.29 11.14 13.55
CA ALA A 368 7.79 11.50 14.87
C ALA A 368 8.79 12.66 14.81
N VAL A 369 9.74 12.64 13.88
CA VAL A 369 10.70 13.76 13.70
C VAL A 369 9.96 15.05 13.32
N LEU A 370 8.98 15.00 12.41
CA LEU A 370 8.20 16.19 12.07
C LEU A 370 7.41 16.74 13.27
N ARG A 371 6.82 15.87 14.09
CA ARG A 371 6.11 16.24 15.32
C ARG A 371 7.07 16.88 16.34
N LEU A 372 8.25 16.30 16.52
CA LEU A 372 9.30 16.84 17.40
C LEU A 372 9.81 18.20 16.94
N ILE A 373 9.97 18.40 15.62
CA ILE A 373 10.27 19.72 15.03
C ILE A 373 9.15 20.72 15.35
N GLY A 374 7.89 20.30 15.28
CA GLY A 374 6.74 21.13 15.66
C GLY A 374 6.79 21.61 17.10
N ARG A 375 7.28 20.76 18.03
CA ARG A 375 7.40 21.08 19.47
C ARG A 375 8.63 21.94 19.79
N HIS A 376 9.79 21.62 19.21
CA HIS A 376 11.06 22.33 19.50
C HIS A 376 11.24 23.62 18.68
N GLY A 377 10.46 23.78 17.62
CA GLY A 377 10.57 24.88 16.67
C GLY A 377 11.60 24.61 15.57
N ARG A 378 11.45 25.32 14.44
CA ARG A 378 12.28 25.13 13.24
C ARG A 378 13.59 25.93 13.25
N ALA A 379 13.73 26.88 14.17
CA ALA A 379 14.79 27.88 14.14
C ALA A 379 16.15 27.35 14.63
N ARG A 380 16.17 26.22 15.35
CA ARG A 380 17.38 25.69 15.97
C ARG A 380 17.46 24.18 15.78
N ASP A 381 18.65 23.71 15.49
CA ASP A 381 18.98 22.29 15.53
C ASP A 381 18.85 21.79 16.97
N PHE A 382 18.46 20.52 17.14
CA PHE A 382 18.28 19.92 18.46
C PHE A 382 18.66 18.45 18.45
N THR A 383 18.92 17.91 19.64
CA THR A 383 19.16 16.49 19.85
C THR A 383 18.01 15.90 20.65
N VAL A 384 17.49 14.76 20.22
CA VAL A 384 16.45 13.99 20.91
C VAL A 384 16.97 12.60 21.21
N SER A 385 16.68 12.05 22.39
CA SER A 385 17.07 10.67 22.68
C SER A 385 16.25 9.69 21.83
N VAL A 386 16.77 8.49 21.57
CA VAL A 386 16.02 7.45 20.88
C VAL A 386 14.78 7.05 21.68
N GLU A 387 14.86 7.04 23.01
CA GLU A 387 13.73 6.74 23.90
C GLU A 387 12.60 7.76 23.70
N ASP A 388 12.90 9.06 23.72
CA ASP A 388 11.91 10.12 23.47
C ASP A 388 11.31 10.01 22.06
N ALA A 389 12.12 9.64 21.06
CA ALA A 389 11.64 9.45 19.69
C ALA A 389 10.69 8.25 19.57
N VAL A 390 10.97 7.15 20.29
CA VAL A 390 10.11 5.97 20.35
C VAL A 390 8.81 6.28 21.11
N GLU A 391 8.89 7.02 22.22
CA GLU A 391 7.70 7.49 22.94
C GLU A 391 6.80 8.35 22.05
N GLU A 392 7.38 9.24 21.25
CA GLU A 392 6.62 10.04 20.28
C GLU A 392 5.89 9.17 19.25
N ILE A 393 6.54 8.10 18.76
CA ILE A 393 5.93 7.15 17.82
C ILE A 393 4.75 6.43 18.47
N ILE A 394 4.93 5.92 19.70
CA ILE A 394 3.87 5.21 20.43
C ILE A 394 2.71 6.17 20.74
N GLN A 395 3.00 7.40 21.14
CA GLN A 395 1.99 8.43 21.36
C GLN A 395 1.20 8.68 20.08
N PHE A 396 1.88 8.85 18.94
CA PHE A 396 1.23 9.02 17.66
C PHE A 396 0.34 7.82 17.28
N TRP A 397 0.81 6.58 17.47
CA TRP A 397 0.00 5.40 17.19
C TRP A 397 -1.28 5.33 18.03
N ARG A 398 -1.24 5.80 19.29
CA ARG A 398 -2.41 5.89 20.16
C ARG A 398 -3.40 6.95 19.66
N GLU A 399 -2.91 8.15 19.39
CA GLU A 399 -3.73 9.27 18.90
C GLU A 399 -4.38 8.97 17.55
N ALA A 400 -3.68 8.24 16.69
CA ALA A 400 -4.14 7.91 15.35
C ALA A 400 -4.90 6.56 15.26
N ASP A 401 -5.25 5.90 16.38
CA ASP A 401 -5.92 4.58 16.40
C ASP A 401 -5.16 3.44 15.67
N ILE A 402 -3.88 3.64 15.35
CA ILE A 402 -3.03 2.58 14.76
C ILE A 402 -2.81 1.47 15.79
N LEU A 403 -2.54 1.85 17.04
CA LEU A 403 -2.20 0.88 18.09
C LEU A 403 -3.33 -0.14 18.29
N ARG A 404 -4.59 0.31 18.39
CA ARG A 404 -5.76 -0.58 18.53
C ARG A 404 -5.84 -1.58 17.39
N ARG A 405 -5.69 -1.11 16.14
CA ARG A 405 -5.79 -1.95 14.93
C ARG A 405 -4.68 -2.99 14.87
N VAL A 406 -3.47 -2.61 15.23
CA VAL A 406 -2.33 -3.54 15.30
C VAL A 406 -2.55 -4.58 16.40
N SER A 407 -3.04 -4.17 17.58
CA SER A 407 -3.30 -5.06 18.72
C SER A 407 -4.38 -6.11 18.47
N ILE A 408 -5.28 -5.92 17.50
CA ILE A 408 -6.25 -6.96 17.09
C ILE A 408 -5.54 -8.21 16.55
N TYR A 409 -4.38 -8.02 15.94
CA TYR A 409 -3.63 -9.09 15.27
C TYR A 409 -2.32 -9.44 15.96
N ALA A 410 -1.91 -8.68 16.97
CA ALA A 410 -0.69 -8.95 17.72
C ALA A 410 -0.93 -10.06 18.75
N GLU A 411 0.06 -10.96 18.91
CA GLU A 411 -0.01 -12.05 19.90
C GLU A 411 0.31 -11.55 21.32
N GLU A 412 1.02 -10.43 21.42
CA GLU A 412 1.35 -9.71 22.66
C GLU A 412 0.97 -8.23 22.50
N ASP A 413 0.79 -7.52 23.61
CA ASP A 413 0.55 -6.07 23.57
C ASP A 413 1.71 -5.39 22.83
N ALA A 414 1.38 -4.68 21.75
CA ALA A 414 2.30 -4.16 20.74
C ALA A 414 3.43 -3.25 21.29
N THR A 415 3.34 -2.83 22.55
CA THR A 415 4.31 -1.94 23.21
C THR A 415 5.09 -2.57 24.36
N GLN A 416 4.88 -3.86 24.68
CA GLN A 416 5.51 -4.50 25.84
C GLN A 416 6.95 -5.00 25.57
N ASP A 417 7.26 -5.37 24.32
CA ASP A 417 8.60 -5.83 23.93
C ASP A 417 9.46 -4.64 23.46
N MET A 418 9.97 -3.87 24.43
CA MET A 418 10.78 -2.67 24.14
C MET A 418 12.05 -3.00 23.32
N GLN A 419 12.64 -4.19 23.53
CA GLN A 419 13.81 -4.61 22.75
C GLN A 419 13.45 -4.78 21.27
N HIS A 420 12.32 -5.45 20.97
CA HIS A 420 11.82 -5.57 19.60
C HIS A 420 11.52 -4.22 18.96
N ILE A 421 10.91 -3.29 19.71
CA ILE A 421 10.64 -1.93 19.24
C ILE A 421 11.94 -1.20 18.90
N LEU A 422 12.94 -1.26 19.77
CA LEU A 422 14.26 -0.65 19.55
C LEU A 422 15.01 -1.26 18.36
N ASP A 423 14.93 -2.58 18.18
CA ASP A 423 15.53 -3.27 17.04
C ASP A 423 14.83 -2.88 15.72
N SER A 424 13.50 -2.74 15.73
CA SER A 424 12.72 -2.27 14.59
C SER A 424 13.04 -0.81 14.23
N PHE A 425 13.22 0.04 15.25
CA PHE A 425 13.64 1.43 15.09
C PHE A 425 15.03 1.49 14.43
N ASN A 426 15.98 0.68 14.90
CA ASN A 426 17.33 0.62 14.35
C ASN A 426 17.33 0.21 12.87
N ALA A 427 16.56 -0.82 12.51
CA ALA A 427 16.40 -1.26 11.13
C ALA A 427 15.77 -0.16 10.25
N SER A 428 14.67 0.45 10.71
CA SER A 428 13.98 1.52 9.99
C SER A 428 14.80 2.79 9.86
N MET A 429 15.62 3.12 10.86
CA MET A 429 16.56 4.24 10.80
C MET A 429 17.67 3.98 9.78
N ALA A 430 18.22 2.76 9.73
CA ALA A 430 19.21 2.39 8.72
C ALA A 430 18.64 2.49 7.29
N LEU A 431 17.39 2.06 7.08
CA LEU A 431 16.69 2.25 5.81
C LEU A 431 16.52 3.72 5.47
N LEU A 432 16.04 4.51 6.43
CA LEU A 432 15.81 5.94 6.23
C LEU A 432 17.10 6.65 5.82
N LEU A 433 18.22 6.40 6.51
CA LEU A 433 19.53 6.95 6.17
C LEU A 433 20.04 6.49 4.79
N SER A 434 19.71 5.27 4.36
CA SER A 434 20.11 4.75 3.05
C SER A 434 19.51 5.50 1.86
N THR A 435 18.44 6.28 2.08
CA THR A 435 17.88 7.18 1.07
C THR A 435 18.77 8.37 0.78
N GLY A 436 19.72 8.70 1.66
CA GLY A 436 20.47 9.95 1.60
C GLY A 436 19.71 11.17 2.14
N ILE A 437 18.64 10.95 2.91
CA ILE A 437 17.91 12.02 3.61
C ILE A 437 18.86 12.84 4.47
N ASP A 438 18.71 14.16 4.42
CA ASP A 438 19.43 15.09 5.27
C ASP A 438 18.54 15.60 6.40
N GLY A 439 19.16 16.11 7.45
CA GLY A 439 18.50 16.73 8.60
C GLY A 439 18.13 15.77 9.74
N VAL A 440 18.46 14.48 9.66
CA VAL A 440 18.42 13.58 10.82
C VAL A 440 19.68 12.73 10.81
N HIS A 441 20.44 12.83 11.89
CA HIS A 441 21.74 12.18 12.00
C HIS A 441 21.82 11.40 13.33
N PRO A 442 22.21 10.12 13.31
CA PRO A 442 22.45 9.36 14.53
C PRO A 442 23.67 9.92 15.27
N VAL A 443 23.54 10.17 16.57
CA VAL A 443 24.64 10.65 17.42
C VAL A 443 24.66 9.91 18.76
N THR A 444 25.79 9.99 19.46
CA THR A 444 25.92 9.49 20.83
C THR A 444 26.01 10.68 21.78
N SER A 445 25.01 10.86 22.63
CA SER A 445 24.95 11.95 23.61
C SER A 445 25.32 11.50 25.02
N LYS A 446 24.94 10.27 25.40
CA LYS A 446 25.21 9.70 26.73
C LYS A 446 25.91 8.35 26.61
N ARG A 447 25.15 7.30 26.26
CA ARG A 447 25.61 5.92 26.20
C ARG A 447 24.92 5.26 25.03
N ALA A 448 25.69 4.66 24.13
CA ALA A 448 25.14 3.98 22.97
C ALA A 448 24.10 2.91 23.36
N LEU A 449 22.93 3.00 22.73
CA LEU A 449 21.79 2.09 22.90
C LEU A 449 21.67 1.14 21.70
N LEU A 450 21.88 1.67 20.48
CA LEU A 450 21.65 1.00 19.22
C LEU A 450 22.91 0.97 18.34
N LYS A 451 22.92 0.12 17.30
CA LYS A 451 24.02 0.00 16.33
C LYS A 451 23.49 -0.06 14.90
N LEU A 452 23.85 0.92 14.07
CA LEU A 452 23.39 0.96 12.68
C LEU A 452 24.07 -0.08 11.79
N PRO A 453 23.34 -1.01 11.16
CA PRO A 453 23.90 -1.86 10.12
C PRO A 453 24.21 -1.06 8.82
N PRO A 454 25.16 -1.52 7.98
CA PRO A 454 26.22 -2.48 8.27
C PRO A 454 27.42 -1.83 8.97
N ARG A 455 27.39 -0.50 9.18
CA ARG A 455 28.54 0.28 9.68
C ARG A 455 28.86 0.02 11.16
N MET A 456 27.94 -0.59 11.90
CA MET A 456 28.01 -0.88 13.34
C MET A 456 28.28 0.36 14.20
N ILE A 457 27.86 1.55 13.72
CA ILE A 457 28.00 2.82 14.44
C ILE A 457 27.01 2.83 15.60
N ALA A 458 27.54 2.98 16.81
CA ALA A 458 26.75 2.99 18.02
C ALA A 458 26.11 4.38 18.24
N TYR A 459 24.84 4.44 18.65
CA TYR A 459 24.11 5.69 18.87
C TYR A 459 23.01 5.54 19.91
N ASP A 460 22.56 6.66 20.49
CA ASP A 460 21.47 6.71 21.48
C ASP A 460 20.54 7.90 21.27
N SER A 461 20.86 8.77 20.32
CA SER A 461 20.16 10.01 20.07
C SER A 461 20.11 10.32 18.57
N LEU A 462 19.17 11.16 18.19
CA LEU A 462 19.08 11.76 16.86
C LEU A 462 19.40 13.26 16.96
N PHE A 463 20.39 13.71 16.20
CA PHE A 463 20.60 15.12 15.92
C PHE A 463 19.74 15.53 14.72
N VAL A 464 18.82 16.46 14.95
CA VAL A 464 17.84 16.91 13.98
C VAL A 464 18.18 18.32 13.52
N ARG A 465 18.30 18.51 12.20
CA ARG A 465 18.34 19.83 11.54
C ARG A 465 16.99 20.11 10.88
N PRO A 466 16.09 20.87 11.53
CA PRO A 466 14.69 20.96 11.13
C PRO A 466 14.48 21.38 9.68
N ASN A 467 15.20 22.41 9.22
CA ASN A 467 14.99 22.98 7.89
C ASN A 467 15.37 22.00 6.78
N ALA A 468 16.51 21.31 6.92
CA ALA A 468 16.97 20.35 5.91
C ALA A 468 16.03 19.13 5.82
N PHE A 469 15.59 18.63 6.98
CA PHE A 469 14.64 17.53 7.02
C PHE A 469 13.29 17.92 6.41
N PHE A 470 12.78 19.09 6.78
CA PHE A 470 11.52 19.62 6.29
C PHE A 470 11.52 19.84 4.78
N GLU A 471 12.58 20.44 4.23
CA GLU A 471 12.74 20.62 2.78
C GLU A 471 12.72 19.28 2.05
N MET A 472 13.43 18.27 2.56
CA MET A 472 13.48 16.95 1.95
C MET A 472 12.11 16.25 1.95
N VAL A 473 11.42 16.25 3.10
CA VAL A 473 10.09 15.62 3.19
C VAL A 473 9.08 16.37 2.33
N ARG A 474 9.14 17.71 2.26
CA ARG A 474 8.25 18.50 1.40
C ARG A 474 8.45 18.17 -0.09
N LYS A 475 9.67 17.85 -0.53
CA LYS A 475 9.96 17.47 -1.93
C LYS A 475 9.32 16.15 -2.36
N VAL A 476 9.01 15.25 -1.42
CA VAL A 476 8.21 14.04 -1.70
C VAL A 476 6.86 14.41 -2.34
N TRP A 477 6.29 15.53 -1.95
CA TRP A 477 4.96 15.99 -2.35
C TRP A 477 4.95 16.99 -3.52
N GLY A 478 6.09 17.17 -4.20
CA GLY A 478 6.21 18.05 -5.37
C GLY A 478 6.41 19.53 -5.04
N GLY A 479 6.87 19.85 -3.83
CA GLY A 479 7.08 21.22 -3.37
C GLY A 479 8.25 21.97 -3.96
#